data_AF-A0A814SY27-F1
#
_entry.id   AF-A0A814SY27-F1
#
_cell.length_a   1.000
_cell.length_b   1.000
_cell.length_c   1.000
_cell.angle_alpha   90.00
_cell.angle_beta   90.00
_cell.angle_gamma   90.00
#
_symmetry.space_group_name_H-M   'P 1'
#
loop_
_entity.id
_entity.type
_entity.pdbx_description
1 polymer ?
#
loop_
_entity_poly.entity_id
_entity_poly.type
_entity_poly.pdbx_seq_one_letter_code
_entity_poly.pdbx_strand_id
1 'polypeptide(L)'
;NCSIGRNVRVAACYACYSNVNSRDPDAIAPYIKQLAGALLIVTVFDLEVKCRRASLAVFQETLEKYGQLLNGKGNLAKWEYYEVGQIQNCFLDLAIYIAGFEEYRQQIIEHLIEHKFNHWDYSIRELTSQCLSKL
;
A
#
# COMPACT_ATOMS: atom_id res chain seq x y z
N ASN A 1 11.22 1.69 -20.91
CA ASN A 1 11.20 0.23 -20.67
C ASN A 1 11.72 -0.09 -19.28
N CYS A 2 10.85 -0.34 -18.31
CA CYS A 2 11.12 -1.28 -17.21
C CYS A 2 9.81 -1.62 -16.48
N SER A 3 8.92 -2.35 -17.16
CA SER A 3 7.83 -3.11 -16.50
C SER A 3 8.36 -4.45 -15.96
N ILE A 4 9.61 -4.49 -15.49
CA ILE A 4 10.23 -5.72 -15.01
C ILE A 4 9.55 -6.08 -13.68
N GLY A 5 9.03 -7.30 -13.63
CA GLY A 5 8.44 -7.85 -12.42
C GLY A 5 7.00 -7.40 -12.10
N ARG A 6 6.31 -6.62 -12.97
CA ARG A 6 4.90 -6.27 -12.71
C ARG A 6 4.03 -7.49 -12.45
N ASN A 7 4.11 -8.47 -13.34
CA ASN A 7 3.30 -9.70 -13.22
C ASN A 7 3.68 -10.50 -11.96
N VAL A 8 4.96 -10.45 -11.55
CA VAL A 8 5.43 -11.10 -10.31
C VAL A 8 4.85 -10.40 -9.08
N ARG A 9 4.84 -9.07 -9.04
CA ARG A 9 4.27 -8.31 -7.93
C ARG A 9 2.75 -8.49 -7.83
N VAL A 10 2.04 -8.50 -8.96
CA VAL A 10 0.61 -8.84 -8.99
C VAL A 10 0.36 -10.27 -8.49
N ALA A 11 1.17 -11.24 -8.93
CA ALA A 11 1.07 -12.62 -8.45
C ALA A 11 1.34 -12.74 -6.94
N ALA A 12 2.29 -11.95 -6.40
CA ALA A 12 2.54 -11.88 -4.97
C ALA A 12 1.32 -11.35 -4.20
N CYS A 13 0.62 -10.32 -4.72
CA CYS A 13 -0.64 -9.88 -4.13
C CYS A 13 -1.67 -11.01 -4.10
N TYR A 14 -1.82 -11.78 -5.19
CA TYR A 14 -2.73 -12.93 -5.19
C TYR A 14 -2.32 -14.03 -4.21
N ALA A 15 -1.02 -14.27 -4.01
CA ALA A 15 -0.56 -15.19 -2.97
C ALA A 15 -0.93 -14.67 -1.56
N CYS A 16 -0.77 -13.38 -1.30
CA CYS A 16 -1.23 -12.76 -0.05
C CYS A 16 -2.75 -12.91 0.12
N TYR A 17 -3.53 -12.70 -0.95
CA TYR A 17 -4.98 -12.92 -0.96
C TYR A 17 -5.33 -14.35 -0.50
N SER A 18 -4.70 -15.36 -1.09
CA SER A 18 -4.93 -16.76 -0.73
C SER A 18 -4.58 -17.06 0.73
N ASN A 19 -3.53 -16.46 1.29
CA ASN A 19 -3.15 -16.65 2.69
C ASN A 19 -4.14 -16.00 3.65
N VAL A 20 -4.58 -14.77 3.36
CA VAL A 20 -5.65 -14.06 4.10
C VAL A 20 -6.96 -14.87 4.08
N ASN A 21 -7.20 -15.63 3.01
CA ASN A 21 -8.35 -16.51 2.80
C ASN A 21 -8.13 -17.98 3.22
N SER A 22 -6.99 -18.30 3.83
CA SER A 22 -6.68 -19.68 4.20
C SER A 22 -7.60 -20.21 5.32
N ARG A 23 -7.64 -21.53 5.50
CA ARG A 23 -8.51 -22.20 6.49
C ARG A 23 -8.00 -22.13 7.92
N ASP A 24 -6.83 -21.55 8.14
CA ASP A 24 -6.20 -21.39 9.46
C ASP A 24 -5.91 -19.89 9.70
N PRO A 25 -6.92 -19.11 10.17
CA PRO A 25 -6.78 -17.69 10.43
C PRO A 25 -5.74 -17.38 11.52
N ASP A 26 -5.55 -18.30 12.46
CA ASP A 26 -4.63 -18.13 13.58
C ASP A 26 -3.17 -18.18 13.11
N ALA A 27 -2.88 -18.95 12.06
CA ALA A 27 -1.54 -19.01 11.47
C ALA A 27 -1.08 -17.66 10.87
N ILE A 28 -1.99 -16.89 10.28
CA ILE A 28 -1.66 -15.60 9.65
C ILE A 28 -1.83 -14.41 10.59
N ALA A 29 -2.68 -14.51 11.62
CA ALA A 29 -2.99 -13.43 12.56
C ALA A 29 -1.77 -12.66 13.10
N PRO A 30 -0.63 -13.30 13.49
CA PRO A 30 0.56 -12.59 13.96
C PRO A 30 1.21 -11.66 12.93
N TYR A 31 1.01 -11.94 11.65
CA TYR A 31 1.64 -11.23 10.54
C TYR A 31 0.74 -10.17 9.89
N ILE A 32 -0.54 -10.11 10.27
CA ILE A 32 -1.54 -9.24 9.61
C ILE A 32 -1.12 -7.77 9.62
N LYS A 33 -0.58 -7.26 10.73
CA LYS A 33 -0.15 -5.86 10.83
C LYS A 33 1.00 -5.54 9.87
N GLN A 34 1.97 -6.46 9.75
CA GLN A 34 3.08 -6.31 8.82
C GLN A 34 2.60 -6.40 7.36
N LEU A 35 1.72 -7.36 7.07
CA LEU A 35 1.12 -7.53 5.74
C LEU A 35 0.32 -6.29 5.33
N ALA A 36 -0.51 -5.76 6.22
CA ALA A 36 -1.30 -4.56 6.01
C ALA A 36 -0.42 -3.35 5.63
N GLY A 37 0.65 -3.11 6.39
CA GLY A 37 1.62 -2.04 6.08
C GLY A 37 2.26 -2.22 4.70
N ALA A 38 2.72 -3.44 4.39
CA ALA A 38 3.33 -3.75 3.09
C ALA A 38 2.34 -3.55 1.93
N LEU A 39 1.09 -3.98 2.08
CA LEU A 39 0.04 -3.81 1.08
C LEU A 39 -0.30 -2.32 0.87
N LEU A 40 -0.34 -1.52 1.93
CA LEU A 40 -0.55 -0.07 1.82
C LEU A 40 0.58 0.60 1.04
N ILE A 41 1.83 0.28 1.35
CA ILE A 41 3.01 0.77 0.62
C ILE A 41 2.90 0.46 -0.88
N VAL A 42 2.57 -0.78 -1.25
CA VAL A 42 2.39 -1.14 -2.67
C VAL A 42 1.19 -0.40 -3.27
N THR A 43 0.11 -0.23 -2.52
CA THR A 43 -1.11 0.48 -2.96
C THR A 43 -0.83 1.94 -3.33
N VAL A 44 0.02 2.65 -2.57
CA VAL A 44 0.33 4.06 -2.86
C VAL A 44 1.55 4.25 -3.77
N PHE A 45 2.57 3.40 -3.66
CA PHE A 45 3.89 3.72 -4.19
C PHE A 45 4.37 2.80 -5.32
N ASP A 46 3.63 1.76 -5.71
CA ASP A 46 3.96 1.01 -6.93
C ASP A 46 3.72 1.88 -8.17
N LEU A 47 4.64 1.85 -9.13
CA LEU A 47 4.52 2.61 -10.37
C LEU A 47 3.40 2.06 -11.27
N GLU A 48 3.16 0.75 -11.19
CA GLU A 48 2.20 0.03 -12.02
C GLU A 48 0.81 0.06 -11.39
N VAL A 49 -0.14 0.68 -12.09
CA VAL A 49 -1.53 0.80 -11.63
C VAL A 49 -2.19 -0.56 -11.31
N LYS A 50 -1.80 -1.61 -12.05
CA LYS A 50 -2.28 -2.98 -11.79
C LYS A 50 -1.80 -3.51 -10.44
N CYS A 51 -0.56 -3.22 -10.05
CA CYS A 51 -0.02 -3.62 -8.76
C CYS A 51 -0.71 -2.87 -7.62
N ARG A 52 -0.89 -1.55 -7.77
CA ARG A 52 -1.61 -0.73 -6.77
C ARG A 52 -3.02 -1.26 -6.52
N ARG A 53 -3.76 -1.56 -7.59
CA ARG A 53 -5.12 -2.10 -7.52
C ARG A 53 -5.18 -3.51 -6.94
N ALA A 54 -4.26 -4.39 -7.35
CA ALA A 54 -4.18 -5.72 -6.78
C ALA A 54 -3.90 -5.66 -5.27
N SER A 55 -2.96 -4.81 -4.85
CA SER A 55 -2.64 -4.61 -3.43
C SER A 55 -3.81 -4.05 -2.63
N LEU A 56 -4.53 -3.06 -3.17
CA LEU A 56 -5.71 -2.49 -2.54
C LEU A 56 -6.78 -3.55 -2.28
N ALA A 57 -7.07 -4.41 -3.28
CA ALA A 57 -8.07 -5.46 -3.14
C ALA A 57 -7.72 -6.44 -2.02
N VAL A 58 -6.45 -6.82 -1.89
CA VAL A 58 -5.98 -7.70 -0.80
C VAL A 58 -6.05 -7.00 0.55
N PHE A 59 -5.72 -5.71 0.59
CA PHE A 59 -5.79 -4.92 1.80
C PHE A 59 -7.23 -4.78 2.31
N GLN A 60 -8.20 -4.55 1.40
CA GLN A 60 -9.63 -4.50 1.73
C GLN A 60 -10.11 -5.83 2.33
N GLU A 61 -9.78 -6.96 1.70
CA GLU A 61 -10.08 -8.30 2.23
C GLU A 61 -9.43 -8.52 3.63
N THR A 62 -8.20 -8.03 3.81
CA THR A 62 -7.49 -8.12 5.09
C THR A 62 -8.19 -7.31 6.17
N LEU A 63 -8.69 -6.11 5.85
CA LEU A 63 -9.47 -5.27 6.76
C LEU A 63 -10.80 -5.92 7.13
N GLU A 64 -11.51 -6.48 6.16
CA GLU A 64 -12.81 -7.13 6.38
C GLU A 64 -12.69 -8.30 7.37
N LYS A 65 -11.61 -9.09 7.27
CA LYS A 65 -11.41 -10.27 8.13
C LYS A 65 -10.71 -9.98 9.43
N TYR A 66 -9.68 -9.14 9.41
CA TYR A 66 -8.76 -8.94 10.52
C TYR A 66 -8.74 -7.50 11.05
N GLY A 67 -9.74 -6.68 10.69
CA GLY A 67 -9.79 -5.27 11.07
C GLY A 67 -9.70 -4.99 12.57
N GLN A 68 -10.11 -5.94 13.42
CA GLN A 68 -9.93 -5.86 14.87
C GLN A 68 -8.45 -5.84 15.29
N LEU A 69 -7.59 -6.55 14.56
CA LEU A 69 -6.14 -6.60 14.78
C LEU A 69 -5.41 -5.37 14.22
N LEU A 70 -6.10 -4.58 13.38
CA LEU A 70 -5.58 -3.37 12.72
C LEU A 70 -6.04 -2.09 13.43
N ASN A 71 -6.27 -2.17 14.74
CA ASN A 71 -6.64 -1.06 15.63
C ASN A 71 -7.88 -0.27 15.19
N GLY A 72 -8.83 -0.92 14.51
CA GLY A 72 -10.20 -0.45 14.36
C GLY A 72 -10.33 1.01 13.90
N LYS A 73 -9.91 1.33 12.68
CA LYS A 73 -10.25 2.61 12.06
C LYS A 73 -10.97 2.40 10.74
N GLY A 74 -12.29 2.38 10.86
CA GLY A 74 -13.20 2.62 9.75
C GLY A 74 -12.89 3.98 9.13
N ASN A 75 -12.21 3.96 7.99
CA ASN A 75 -12.26 4.92 6.88
C ASN A 75 -11.17 4.64 5.83
N LEU A 76 -10.22 3.72 6.09
CA LEU A 76 -9.32 3.18 5.04
C LEU A 76 -10.12 2.43 3.94
N ALA A 77 -11.39 2.06 4.21
CA ALA A 77 -12.29 1.42 3.25
C ALA A 77 -12.89 2.39 2.21
N LYS A 78 -12.66 3.70 2.31
CA LYS A 78 -13.25 4.67 1.37
C LYS A 78 -12.59 4.68 -0.01
N TRP A 79 -11.41 4.08 -0.17
CA TRP A 79 -10.69 4.25 -1.42
C TRP A 79 -11.08 3.19 -2.43
N GLU A 80 -11.47 3.68 -3.59
CA GLU A 80 -11.95 2.89 -4.71
C GLU A 80 -10.86 2.71 -5.77
N TYR A 81 -11.13 1.75 -6.65
CA TYR A 81 -10.31 1.39 -7.80
C TYR A 81 -9.88 2.58 -8.69
N TYR A 82 -10.66 3.67 -8.67
CA TYR A 82 -10.39 4.90 -9.41
C TYR A 82 -9.27 5.75 -8.77
N GLU A 83 -9.29 5.94 -7.45
CA GLU A 83 -8.35 6.83 -6.75
C GLU A 83 -6.92 6.29 -6.81
N VAL A 84 -6.76 4.97 -6.68
CA VAL A 84 -5.45 4.30 -6.88
C VAL A 84 -5.02 4.21 -8.35
N GLY A 85 -5.88 4.66 -9.27
CA GLY A 85 -5.62 4.74 -10.70
C GLY A 85 -4.54 5.78 -11.04
N GLN A 86 -4.53 6.90 -10.33
CA GLN A 86 -3.64 8.02 -10.60
C GLN A 86 -2.50 8.07 -9.57
N ILE A 87 -1.26 7.98 -10.04
CA ILE A 87 -0.09 7.94 -9.16
C ILE A 87 0.08 9.26 -8.38
N GLN A 88 -0.34 10.40 -8.94
CA GLN A 88 -0.31 11.69 -8.25
C GLN A 88 -1.21 11.68 -7.02
N ASN A 89 -2.48 11.26 -7.17
CA ASN A 89 -3.42 11.11 -6.05
C ASN A 89 -2.89 10.13 -4.99
N CYS A 90 -2.22 9.06 -5.43
CA CYS A 90 -1.63 8.09 -4.52
C CYS A 90 -0.56 8.73 -3.61
N PHE A 91 0.33 9.55 -4.17
CA PHE A 91 1.40 10.21 -3.41
C PHE A 91 0.89 11.43 -2.63
N LEU A 92 0.02 12.23 -3.21
CA LEU A 92 -0.31 13.57 -2.68
C LEU A 92 -1.58 13.64 -1.85
N ASP A 93 -2.43 12.61 -1.91
CA ASP A 93 -3.66 12.55 -1.11
C ASP A 93 -3.67 11.28 -0.25
N LEU A 94 -3.54 10.12 -0.88
CA LEU A 94 -3.72 8.84 -0.22
C LEU A 94 -2.60 8.53 0.78
N ALA A 95 -1.34 8.72 0.39
CA ALA A 95 -0.21 8.52 1.29
C ALA A 95 -0.25 9.45 2.51
N ILE A 96 -0.68 10.70 2.33
CA ILE A 96 -0.83 11.67 3.44
C ILE A 96 -1.94 11.23 4.38
N TYR A 97 -3.08 10.85 3.81
CA TYR A 97 -4.20 10.34 4.59
C TYR A 97 -3.79 9.11 5.41
N ILE A 98 -3.08 8.14 4.81
CA ILE A 98 -2.57 6.95 5.52
C ILE A 98 -1.53 7.33 6.58
N ALA A 99 -0.66 8.31 6.33
CA ALA A 99 0.32 8.78 7.31
C ALA A 99 -0.33 9.52 8.50
N GLY A 100 -1.59 9.94 8.39
CA GLY A 100 -2.39 10.40 9.52
C GLY A 100 -2.56 9.33 10.61
N PHE A 101 -2.40 8.06 10.26
CA PHE A 101 -2.41 6.92 11.16
C PHE A 101 -0.99 6.68 11.67
N GLU A 102 -0.77 6.86 12.98
CA GLU A 102 0.56 6.74 13.60
C GLU A 102 1.21 5.37 13.33
N GLU A 103 0.40 4.32 13.23
CA GLU A 103 0.85 2.96 12.93
C GLU A 103 1.49 2.79 11.55
N TYR A 104 1.18 3.65 10.58
CA TYR A 104 1.68 3.58 9.19
C TYR A 104 2.59 4.75 8.83
N ARG A 105 2.57 5.84 9.60
CA ARG A 105 3.34 7.06 9.33
C ARG A 105 4.83 6.80 9.12
N GLN A 106 5.45 6.09 10.07
CA GLN A 106 6.88 5.80 10.02
C GLN A 106 7.24 4.99 8.76
N GLN A 107 6.47 3.94 8.47
CA GLN A 107 6.70 3.07 7.31
C GLN A 107 6.59 3.83 5.98
N ILE A 108 5.66 4.80 5.88
CA ILE A 108 5.53 5.66 4.70
C ILE A 108 6.75 6.55 4.52
N ILE A 109 7.18 7.23 5.58
CA ILE A 109 8.34 8.15 5.52
C ILE A 109 9.61 7.37 5.16
N GLU A 110 9.84 6.23 5.81
CA GLU A 110 10.99 5.36 5.53
C GLU A 110 10.98 4.89 4.07
N HIS A 111 9.83 4.41 3.56
CA HIS A 111 9.73 3.97 2.16
C HIS A 111 10.02 5.09 1.15
N LEU A 112 9.54 6.31 1.42
CA LEU A 112 9.80 7.47 0.56
C LEU A 112 11.29 7.80 0.53
N ILE A 113 11.95 7.83 1.68
CA ILE A 113 13.38 8.14 1.80
C ILE A 113 14.25 7.05 1.16
N GLU A 114 13.99 5.79 1.47
CA GLU A 114 14.83 4.66 1.07
C GLU A 114 14.66 4.29 -0.41
N HIS A 115 13.44 4.42 -0.95
CA HIS A 115 13.12 3.88 -2.28
C HIS A 115 12.68 4.92 -3.31
N LYS A 116 12.16 6.08 -2.88
CA LYS A 116 11.55 7.05 -3.81
C LYS A 116 12.34 8.35 -3.96
N PHE A 117 13.05 8.79 -2.93
CA PHE A 117 13.78 10.06 -2.92
C PHE A 117 14.83 10.14 -4.04
N ASN A 118 15.64 9.10 -4.20
CA ASN A 118 16.65 8.98 -5.26
C ASN A 118 16.18 8.10 -6.44
N HIS A 119 14.86 8.01 -6.69
CA HIS A 119 14.32 7.21 -7.78
C HIS A 119 14.82 7.71 -9.14
N TRP A 120 15.06 6.83 -10.11
CA TRP A 120 15.62 7.21 -11.42
C TRP A 120 14.70 8.13 -12.23
N ASP A 121 13.39 7.94 -12.11
CA ASP A 121 12.36 8.78 -12.76
C ASP A 121 12.20 10.11 -12.02
N TYR A 122 12.40 11.22 -12.73
CA TYR A 122 12.24 12.59 -12.22
C TYR A 122 10.84 12.84 -11.65
N SER A 123 9.79 12.38 -12.34
CA SER A 123 8.41 12.64 -11.94
C SER A 123 8.09 12.01 -10.58
N ILE A 124 8.70 10.86 -10.27
CA ILE A 124 8.56 10.20 -8.98
C ILE A 124 9.30 10.95 -7.89
N ARG A 125 10.50 11.48 -8.17
CA ARG A 125 11.24 12.32 -7.21
C ARG A 125 10.49 13.61 -6.88
N GLU A 126 9.90 14.24 -7.89
CA GLU A 126 9.04 15.42 -7.74
C GLU A 126 7.85 15.11 -6.82
N LEU A 127 7.10 14.03 -7.10
CA LEU A 127 5.99 13.60 -6.25
C LEU A 127 6.44 13.23 -4.83
N THR A 128 7.62 12.62 -4.69
CA THR A 128 8.20 12.27 -3.38
C THR A 128 8.53 13.51 -2.56
N SER A 129 9.15 14.52 -3.17
CA SER A 129 9.45 15.78 -2.50
C SER A 129 8.18 16.49 -2.04
N GLN A 130 7.16 16.53 -2.90
CA GLN A 130 5.87 17.14 -2.56
C GLN A 130 5.15 16.37 -1.46
N CYS A 131 5.17 15.03 -1.50
CA CYS A 131 4.61 14.18 -0.46
C CYS A 131 5.31 14.43 0.89
N LEU A 132 6.64 14.31 0.93
CA LEU A 132 7.44 14.53 2.15
C LEU A 132 7.26 15.94 2.73
N SER A 133 7.06 16.97 1.90
CA SER A 133 6.82 18.34 2.39
C SER A 133 5.49 18.51 3.14
N LYS A 134 4.56 17.56 2.99
CA LYS A 134 3.22 17.58 3.58
C LYS A 134 3.03 16.55 4.70
N LEU A 135 4.01 15.66 4.94
CA LEU A 135 4.01 14.64 6.00
C LEU A 135 4.61 15.20 7.29
#